data_AF-A0A848GHX5-F1
#
_entry.id   AF-A0A848GHX5-F1
#
_cell.length_a   1.000
_cell.length_b   1.000
_cell.length_c   1.000
_cell.angle_alpha   90.00
_cell.angle_beta   90.00
_cell.angle_gamma   90.00
#
_symmetry.space_group_name_H-M   'P 1'
#
loop_
_entity.id
_entity.type
_entity.pdbx_description
1 polymer ?
#
loop_
_entity_poly.entity_id
_entity_poly.type
_entity_poly.pdbx_seq_one_letter_code
_entity_poly.pdbx_strand_id
1 'polypeptide(L)'
;MKELQPDLQGNIQINLGSGQRNAARDYNEYFIPGSIKLVLATWTQEKRNSTALDNSNFFRHRFGFEPSKVARQQVLEIQGKHDLSDREVRWLHRSGQLRVSRVAAKLVPSRLMPAAGWIQVSILSFVCLAMTLQIAASNAPAWKQALGQLIISGLWFGGACMLNSLLLAPWRTLKRAGVVKAAKGE
;
A
#
# COMPACT_ATOMS: atom_id res chain seq x y z
N MET A 1 38.46 -21.00 59.45
CA MET A 1 38.27 -21.09 57.99
C MET A 1 36.81 -20.80 57.67
N LYS A 2 36.54 -19.67 57.02
CA LYS A 2 35.26 -19.36 56.37
C LYS A 2 35.64 -18.63 55.08
N GLU A 3 35.34 -19.27 53.95
CA GLU A 3 35.68 -18.78 52.63
C GLU A 3 34.89 -17.51 52.28
N LEU A 4 35.58 -16.60 51.62
CA LEU A 4 35.04 -15.36 51.07
C LEU A 4 34.22 -15.72 49.81
N GLN A 5 32.89 -15.56 49.87
CA GLN A 5 32.07 -15.57 48.65
C GLN A 5 32.26 -14.23 47.93
N PRO A 6 32.75 -14.20 46.67
CA PRO A 6 32.70 -12.98 45.88
C PRO A 6 31.27 -12.81 45.37
N ASP A 7 30.67 -11.69 45.74
CA ASP A 7 29.36 -11.25 45.30
C ASP A 7 29.41 -10.72 43.85
N LEU A 8 28.24 -10.80 43.21
CA LEU A 8 27.83 -10.12 41.98
C LEU A 8 28.85 -10.04 40.83
N GLN A 9 28.90 -11.10 40.00
CA GLN A 9 29.07 -10.93 38.55
C GLN A 9 27.87 -10.15 37.99
N GLY A 10 27.89 -8.83 38.13
CA GLY A 10 26.94 -7.94 37.50
C GLY A 10 27.11 -8.00 35.98
N ASN A 11 26.19 -8.67 35.30
CA ASN A 11 26.06 -8.58 33.85
C ASN A 11 25.73 -7.12 33.49
N ILE A 12 26.74 -6.37 33.05
CA ILE A 12 26.54 -5.01 32.55
C ILE A 12 25.88 -5.12 31.16
N GLN A 13 24.56 -4.94 31.12
CA GLN A 13 23.81 -4.86 29.88
C GLN A 13 23.82 -3.42 29.36
N ILE A 14 24.55 -3.16 28.28
CA ILE A 14 24.56 -1.86 27.60
C ILE A 14 23.60 -1.96 26.40
N ASN A 15 22.40 -1.37 26.53
CA ASN A 15 21.46 -1.23 25.42
C ASN A 15 21.84 -0.03 24.55
N LEU A 16 22.55 -0.27 23.45
CA LEU A 16 22.70 0.70 22.37
C LEU A 16 21.49 0.52 21.44
N GLY A 17 20.72 1.58 21.19
CA GLY A 17 19.39 1.53 20.55
C GLY A 17 19.28 0.85 19.17
N SER A 18 20.40 0.44 18.57
CA SER A 18 20.44 -0.34 17.32
C SER A 18 21.21 -1.67 17.40
N GLY A 19 21.67 -2.09 18.59
CA GLY A 19 22.40 -3.34 18.78
C GLY A 19 22.50 -3.76 20.26
N GLN A 20 22.10 -4.99 20.55
CA GLN A 20 22.22 -5.59 21.88
C GLN A 20 23.62 -6.19 22.04
N ARG A 21 24.40 -5.73 23.02
CA ARG A 21 25.65 -6.37 23.43
C ARG A 21 25.36 -7.37 24.55
N ASN A 22 25.38 -8.66 24.25
CA ASN A 22 25.42 -9.69 25.28
C ASN A 22 26.89 -9.97 25.65
N ALA A 23 27.30 -9.54 26.84
CA ALA A 23 28.68 -9.58 27.33
C ALA A 23 29.26 -10.99 27.63
N ALA A 24 28.62 -12.06 27.11
CA ALA A 24 29.09 -13.44 27.26
C ALA A 24 29.58 -14.07 25.94
N ARG A 25 29.48 -13.34 24.82
CA ARG A 25 29.98 -13.76 23.49
C ARG A 25 30.52 -12.55 22.74
N ASP A 26 31.77 -12.61 22.29
CA ASP A 26 32.52 -11.54 21.60
C ASP A 26 32.02 -11.19 20.17
N TYR A 27 30.75 -11.44 19.85
CA TYR A 27 30.19 -11.19 18.53
C TYR A 27 29.09 -10.16 18.58
N ASN A 28 29.17 -9.16 17.70
CA ASN A 28 28.04 -8.27 17.40
C ASN A 28 27.09 -8.98 16.45
N GLU A 29 25.87 -9.27 16.93
CA GLU A 29 24.79 -9.75 16.07
C GLU A 29 24.25 -8.57 15.25
N TYR A 30 24.78 -8.40 14.04
CA TYR A 30 24.21 -7.49 13.06
C TYR A 30 23.07 -8.20 12.33
N PHE A 31 21.85 -7.65 12.44
CA PHE A 31 20.77 -8.07 11.57
C PHE A 31 21.05 -7.59 10.15
N ILE A 32 21.63 -8.46 9.33
CA ILE A 32 21.82 -8.25 7.89
C ILE A 32 20.65 -8.91 7.19
N PRO A 33 19.65 -8.14 6.74
CA PRO A 33 18.47 -8.72 6.15
C PRO A 33 18.80 -9.37 4.80
N GLY A 34 18.59 -10.68 4.71
CA GLY A 34 18.82 -11.46 3.48
C GLY A 34 17.84 -11.16 2.33
N SER A 35 16.82 -10.32 2.56
CA SER A 35 15.90 -9.88 1.50
C SER A 35 15.28 -8.51 1.77
N ILE A 36 14.91 -7.81 0.70
CA ILE A 36 14.21 -6.51 0.77
C ILE A 36 12.85 -6.63 1.47
N LYS A 37 12.19 -7.79 1.38
CA LYS A 37 10.93 -8.03 2.10
C LYS A 37 11.15 -8.00 3.61
N LEU A 38 12.24 -8.62 4.08
CA LEU A 38 12.63 -8.62 5.48
C LEU A 38 12.91 -7.20 5.95
N VAL A 39 13.69 -6.44 5.16
CA VAL A 39 13.95 -5.00 5.39
C VAL A 39 12.65 -4.22 5.59
N LEU A 40 11.69 -4.37 4.66
CA LEU A 40 10.42 -3.64 4.69
C LEU A 40 9.54 -4.02 5.88
N ALA A 41 9.67 -5.23 6.40
CA ALA A 41 8.91 -5.72 7.55
C ALA A 41 9.54 -5.36 8.90
N THR A 42 10.88 -5.27 8.98
CA THR A 42 11.59 -5.13 10.26
C THR A 42 12.12 -3.73 10.53
N TRP A 43 12.41 -2.93 9.50
CA TRP A 43 12.97 -1.59 9.73
C TRP A 43 11.89 -0.57 10.08
N THR A 44 12.26 0.37 10.96
CA THR A 44 11.41 1.51 11.31
C THR A 44 11.09 2.36 10.08
N GLN A 45 10.02 3.14 10.17
CA GLN A 45 9.59 4.01 9.09
C GLN A 45 10.66 5.05 8.74
N GLU A 46 11.36 5.61 9.73
CA GLU A 46 12.42 6.60 9.48
C GLU A 46 13.57 5.99 8.67
N LYS A 47 14.02 4.79 9.07
CA LYS A 47 15.10 4.09 8.38
C LYS A 47 14.71 3.69 6.95
N ARG A 48 13.45 3.28 6.75
CA ARG A 48 12.92 3.00 5.41
C ARG A 48 12.81 4.27 4.56
N ASN A 49 12.46 5.41 5.15
CA ASN A 49 12.36 6.69 4.44
C ASN A 49 13.74 7.21 4.01
N SER A 50 14.72 7.24 4.91
CA SER A 50 16.09 7.66 4.58
C SER A 50 16.71 6.77 3.50
N THR A 51 16.58 5.45 3.65
CA THR A 51 17.07 4.50 2.64
C THR A 51 16.39 4.70 1.29
N ALA A 52 15.06 4.92 1.26
CA ALA A 52 14.32 5.13 0.02
C ALA A 52 14.67 6.45 -0.68
N LEU A 53 15.04 7.49 0.09
CA LEU A 53 15.45 8.78 -0.48
C LEU A 53 16.76 8.67 -1.26
N ASP A 54 17.72 7.89 -0.77
CA ASP A 54 19.02 7.75 -1.41
C ASP A 54 19.08 6.57 -2.39
N ASN A 55 18.41 5.45 -2.11
CA ASN A 55 18.41 4.26 -2.96
C ASN A 55 17.14 4.13 -3.83
N SER A 56 17.28 4.33 -5.14
CA SER A 56 16.14 4.30 -6.08
C SER A 56 15.54 2.90 -6.22
N ASN A 57 16.38 1.86 -6.22
CA ASN A 57 15.93 0.47 -6.27
C ASN A 57 15.10 0.12 -5.03
N PHE A 58 15.54 0.56 -3.85
CA PHE A 58 14.77 0.36 -2.61
C PHE A 58 13.41 1.08 -2.67
N PHE A 59 13.39 2.32 -3.17
CA PHE A 59 12.16 3.07 -3.39
C PHE A 59 11.22 2.33 -4.35
N ARG A 60 11.75 1.80 -5.47
CA ARG A 60 11.00 1.03 -6.45
C ARG A 60 10.43 -0.26 -5.86
N HIS A 61 11.15 -0.96 -5.00
CA HIS A 61 10.61 -2.14 -4.32
C HIS A 61 9.50 -1.82 -3.31
N ARG A 62 9.59 -0.66 -2.65
CA ARG A 62 8.61 -0.20 -1.66
C ARG A 62 7.33 0.32 -2.32
N PHE A 63 7.46 1.16 -3.34
CA PHE A 63 6.35 1.89 -3.95
C PHE A 63 6.01 1.47 -5.38
N GLY A 64 6.81 0.61 -6.03
CA GLY A 64 6.51 0.05 -7.35
C GLY A 64 6.76 0.99 -8.55
N PHE A 65 7.35 2.17 -8.33
CA PHE A 65 7.75 3.13 -9.37
C PHE A 65 9.08 3.80 -9.02
N GLU A 66 9.73 4.41 -10.01
CA GLU A 66 11.08 4.96 -9.86
C GLU A 66 11.14 6.43 -10.31
N PRO A 67 10.93 7.38 -9.39
CA PRO A 67 10.96 8.80 -9.70
C PRO A 67 12.33 9.44 -9.36
N SER A 68 12.51 10.71 -9.74
CA SER A 68 13.73 11.47 -9.41
C SER A 68 13.91 11.62 -7.89
N LYS A 69 15.13 11.94 -7.43
CA LYS A 69 15.40 12.14 -5.98
C LYS A 69 14.47 13.20 -5.36
N VAL A 70 14.23 14.30 -6.07
CA VAL A 70 13.32 15.38 -5.64
C VAL A 70 11.89 14.86 -5.49
N ALA A 71 11.40 14.09 -6.46
CA ALA A 71 10.06 13.52 -6.41
C ALA A 71 9.95 12.43 -5.33
N ARG A 72 11.01 11.63 -5.07
CA ARG A 72 11.05 10.68 -3.95
C ARG A 72 10.87 11.38 -2.61
N GLN A 73 11.56 12.50 -2.40
CA GLN A 73 11.44 13.29 -1.18
C GLN A 73 10.00 13.78 -0.98
N GLN A 74 9.40 14.37 -2.00
CA GLN A 74 8.02 14.87 -1.94
C GLN A 74 7.00 13.76 -1.67
N VAL A 75 7.19 12.55 -2.22
CA VAL A 75 6.33 11.40 -1.91
C VAL A 75 6.45 11.00 -0.43
N LEU A 76 7.65 10.99 0.13
CA LEU A 76 7.87 10.69 1.56
C LEU A 76 7.29 11.78 2.48
N GLU A 77 7.37 13.05 2.08
CA GLU A 77 6.76 14.17 2.80
C GLU A 77 5.23 14.07 2.78
N ILE A 78 4.63 13.78 1.62
CA ILE A 78 3.18 13.52 1.49
C ILE A 78 2.77 12.34 2.38
N GLN A 79 3.57 11.28 2.38
CA GLN A 79 3.33 10.11 3.21
C GLN A 79 3.29 10.46 4.70
N GLY A 80 4.30 11.19 5.19
CA GLY A 80 4.37 11.61 6.59
C GLY A 80 3.27 12.60 6.98
N LYS A 81 2.97 13.58 6.12
CA LYS A 81 1.95 14.61 6.38
C LYS A 81 0.55 14.03 6.57
N HIS A 82 0.23 12.96 5.83
CA HIS A 82 -1.10 12.37 5.79
C HIS A 82 -1.17 11.00 6.48
N ASP A 83 -0.11 10.59 7.18
CA ASP A 83 0.04 9.28 7.83
C ASP A 83 -0.37 8.10 6.93
N LEU A 84 0.10 8.14 5.67
CA LEU A 84 -0.26 7.14 4.67
C LEU A 84 0.62 5.89 4.79
N SER A 85 0.00 4.72 4.67
CA SER A 85 0.74 3.47 4.55
C SER A 85 1.41 3.32 3.18
N ASP A 86 2.49 2.53 3.10
CA ASP A 86 3.17 2.22 1.83
C ASP A 86 2.24 1.61 0.77
N ARG A 87 1.22 0.87 1.24
CA ARG A 87 0.19 0.29 0.37
C ARG A 87 -0.72 1.38 -0.20
N GLU A 88 -1.12 2.35 0.62
CA GLU A 88 -1.98 3.46 0.16
C GLU A 88 -1.24 4.36 -0.83
N VAL A 89 0.02 4.70 -0.58
CA VAL A 89 0.86 5.46 -1.53
C VAL A 89 0.96 4.73 -2.88
N ARG A 90 1.17 3.40 -2.86
CA ARG A 90 1.15 2.56 -4.07
C ARG A 90 -0.15 2.64 -4.84
N TRP A 91 -1.27 2.51 -4.13
CA TRP A 91 -2.60 2.55 -4.75
C TRP A 91 -2.95 3.93 -5.27
N LEU A 92 -2.55 5.00 -4.58
CA LEU A 92 -2.73 6.39 -5.03
C LEU A 92 -1.94 6.68 -6.30
N HIS A 93 -0.73 6.12 -6.42
CA HIS A 93 0.04 6.22 -7.66
C HIS A 93 -0.64 5.44 -8.79
N ARG A 94 -1.03 4.18 -8.54
CA ARG A 94 -1.68 3.32 -9.55
C ARG A 94 -3.04 3.87 -10.01
N SER A 95 -3.80 4.53 -9.13
CA SER A 95 -5.07 5.18 -9.48
C SER A 95 -4.89 6.52 -10.19
N GLY A 96 -3.65 7.02 -10.30
CA GLY A 96 -3.33 8.31 -10.90
C GLY A 96 -3.67 9.52 -10.02
N GLN A 97 -4.08 9.30 -8.77
CA GLN A 97 -4.40 10.36 -7.81
C GLN A 97 -3.14 10.98 -7.18
N LEU A 98 -2.04 10.21 -7.12
CA LEU A 98 -0.70 10.71 -6.85
C LEU A 98 0.04 10.83 -8.18
N ARG A 99 0.03 12.02 -8.77
CA ARG A 99 0.80 12.29 -9.98
C ARG A 99 2.24 12.56 -9.59
N VAL A 100 3.12 11.66 -9.99
CA VAL A 100 4.57 11.77 -9.79
C VAL A 100 5.21 12.09 -11.14
N SER A 101 5.65 13.34 -11.31
CA SER A 101 6.45 13.78 -12.44
C SER A 101 7.94 13.79 -12.06
N ARG A 102 8.84 14.04 -13.03
CA ARG A 102 10.28 14.18 -12.77
C ARG A 102 10.61 15.34 -11.82
N VAL A 103 9.72 16.34 -11.72
CA VAL A 103 9.97 17.59 -10.96
C VAL A 103 9.05 17.73 -9.74
N ALA A 104 7.86 17.11 -9.77
CA ALA A 104 6.87 17.30 -8.71
C ALA A 104 6.02 16.03 -8.49
N ALA A 105 5.80 15.67 -7.23
CA ALA A 105 4.76 14.76 -6.77
C ALA A 105 3.62 15.59 -6.16
N LYS A 106 2.41 15.50 -6.75
CA LYS A 106 1.23 16.19 -6.25
C LYS A 106 0.06 15.23 -6.10
N LEU A 107 -0.68 15.38 -5.01
CA LEU A 107 -1.99 14.77 -4.84
C LEU A 107 -3.01 15.59 -5.63
N VAL A 108 -3.69 14.95 -6.57
CA VAL A 108 -4.79 15.58 -7.33
C VAL A 108 -6.10 14.95 -6.86
N PRO A 109 -6.77 15.54 -5.86
CA PRO A 109 -8.06 15.04 -5.39
C PRO A 109 -9.16 15.41 -6.40
N SER A 110 -9.28 14.65 -7.48
CA SER A 110 -10.39 14.86 -8.42
C SER A 110 -11.68 14.23 -7.88
N ARG A 111 -12.69 15.07 -7.60
CA ARG A 111 -14.05 14.62 -7.24
C ARG A 111 -14.76 13.89 -8.38
N LEU A 112 -14.27 14.06 -9.61
CA LEU A 112 -14.81 13.43 -10.81
C LEU A 112 -14.45 11.94 -10.88
N MET A 113 -13.33 11.50 -10.29
CA MET A 113 -12.93 10.09 -10.28
C MET A 113 -13.92 9.15 -9.55
N PRO A 114 -14.40 9.45 -8.34
CA PRO A 114 -15.42 8.60 -7.70
C PRO A 114 -16.74 8.62 -8.47
N ALA A 115 -17.14 9.77 -9.05
CA ALA A 115 -18.33 9.85 -9.89
C ALA A 115 -18.20 8.97 -11.14
N ALA A 116 -17.07 9.02 -11.84
CA ALA A 116 -16.79 8.17 -12.99
C ALA A 116 -16.76 6.69 -12.61
N GLY A 117 -16.21 6.34 -11.44
CA GLY A 117 -16.22 4.97 -10.93
C GLY A 117 -17.61 4.44 -10.63
N TRP A 118 -18.48 5.23 -10.01
CA TRP A 118 -19.88 4.86 -9.83
C TRP A 118 -20.62 4.71 -11.16
N ILE A 119 -20.40 5.64 -12.11
CA ILE A 119 -21.00 5.56 -13.45
C ILE A 119 -20.55 4.28 -14.17
N GLN A 120 -19.27 3.93 -14.13
CA GLN A 120 -18.74 2.70 -14.74
C GLN A 120 -19.32 1.43 -14.10
N VAL A 121 -19.43 1.38 -12.76
CA VAL A 121 -20.07 0.26 -12.06
C VAL A 121 -21.55 0.15 -12.43
N SER A 122 -22.26 1.27 -12.54
CA SER A 122 -23.67 1.30 -12.96
C SER A 122 -23.84 0.79 -14.39
N ILE A 123 -23.01 1.24 -15.34
CA ILE A 123 -23.04 0.78 -16.74
C ILE A 123 -22.74 -0.71 -16.81
N LEU A 124 -21.66 -1.18 -16.15
CA LEU A 124 -21.31 -2.59 -16.12
C LEU A 124 -22.45 -3.45 -15.55
N SER A 125 -23.07 -3.01 -14.46
CA SER A 125 -24.18 -3.72 -13.83
C SER A 125 -25.39 -3.79 -14.76
N PHE A 126 -25.70 -2.70 -15.48
CA PHE A 126 -26.80 -2.67 -16.44
C PHE A 126 -26.56 -3.63 -17.61
N VAL A 127 -25.33 -3.64 -18.17
CA VAL A 127 -24.96 -4.56 -19.26
C VAL A 127 -25.02 -6.01 -18.80
N CYS A 128 -24.48 -6.34 -17.62
CA CYS A 128 -24.55 -7.70 -17.08
C CYS A 128 -25.99 -8.14 -16.83
N LEU A 129 -26.86 -7.24 -16.31
CA LEU A 129 -28.28 -7.52 -16.13
C LEU A 129 -29.00 -7.77 -17.45
N ALA A 130 -28.73 -6.98 -18.49
CA ALA A 130 -29.29 -7.21 -19.82
C ALA A 130 -28.89 -8.58 -20.39
N MET A 131 -27.64 -8.98 -20.20
CA MET A 131 -27.13 -10.28 -20.64
C MET A 131 -27.74 -11.45 -19.87
N THR A 132 -27.93 -11.33 -18.55
CA THR A 132 -28.59 -12.40 -17.76
C THR A 132 -30.05 -12.57 -18.17
N LEU A 133 -30.76 -11.48 -18.45
CA LEU A 133 -32.13 -11.51 -18.98
C LEU A 133 -32.20 -12.16 -20.37
N GLN A 134 -31.26 -11.85 -21.28
CA GLN A 134 -31.19 -12.49 -22.59
C GLN A 134 -30.95 -14.01 -22.50
N ILE A 135 -30.09 -14.45 -21.56
CA ILE A 135 -29.85 -15.88 -21.35
C ILE A 135 -31.07 -16.57 -20.76
N ALA A 136 -31.78 -15.91 -19.84
CA ALA A 136 -33.00 -16.45 -19.25
C ALA A 136 -34.15 -16.56 -20.28
N ALA A 137 -34.22 -15.64 -21.25
CA ALA A 137 -35.19 -15.67 -22.34
C ALA A 137 -34.82 -16.63 -23.50
N SER A 138 -33.64 -17.26 -23.45
CA SER A 138 -33.17 -18.16 -24.50
C SER A 138 -33.79 -19.55 -24.39
N ASN A 139 -34.20 -20.16 -25.50
CA ASN A 139 -34.68 -21.55 -25.55
C ASN A 139 -33.56 -22.61 -25.40
N ALA A 140 -32.39 -22.22 -24.91
CA ALA A 140 -31.28 -23.13 -24.67
C ALA A 140 -31.56 -24.12 -23.51
N PRO A 141 -30.93 -25.30 -23.50
CA PRO A 141 -30.99 -26.23 -22.37
C PRO A 141 -30.58 -25.58 -21.05
N ALA A 142 -31.26 -25.92 -19.95
CA ALA A 142 -31.07 -25.30 -18.63
C ALA A 142 -29.61 -25.28 -18.14
N TRP A 143 -28.84 -26.33 -18.42
CA TRP A 143 -27.43 -26.39 -18.02
C TRP A 143 -26.56 -25.34 -18.75
N LYS A 144 -26.88 -25.01 -20.01
CA LYS A 144 -26.19 -23.96 -20.78
C LYS A 144 -26.57 -22.58 -20.27
N GLN A 145 -27.82 -22.38 -19.88
CA GLN A 145 -28.29 -21.14 -19.27
C GLN A 145 -27.59 -20.89 -17.92
N ALA A 146 -27.52 -21.92 -17.07
CA ALA A 146 -26.83 -21.84 -15.78
C ALA A 146 -25.34 -21.53 -15.93
N LEU A 147 -24.65 -22.18 -16.89
CA LEU A 147 -23.24 -21.88 -17.18
C LEU A 147 -23.04 -20.44 -17.64
N GLY A 148 -23.90 -19.93 -18.53
CA GLY A 148 -23.85 -18.55 -19.00
C GLY A 148 -24.08 -17.53 -17.88
N GLN A 149 -25.04 -17.78 -16.99
CA GLN A 149 -25.29 -16.94 -15.82
C GLN A 149 -24.11 -16.93 -14.85
N LEU A 150 -23.45 -18.08 -14.64
CA LEU A 150 -22.28 -18.19 -13.76
C LEU A 150 -21.10 -17.38 -14.31
N ILE A 151 -20.84 -17.47 -15.62
CA ILE A 151 -19.78 -16.70 -16.30
C ILE A 151 -20.04 -15.19 -16.18
N ILE A 152 -21.26 -14.72 -16.45
CA ILE A 152 -21.59 -13.29 -16.34
C ILE A 152 -21.51 -12.81 -14.90
N SER A 153 -21.96 -13.62 -13.94
CA SER A 153 -21.85 -13.29 -12.51
C SER A 153 -20.39 -13.15 -12.09
N GLY A 154 -19.52 -14.05 -12.56
CA GLY A 154 -18.08 -13.96 -12.34
C GLY A 154 -17.46 -12.72 -12.96
N LEU A 155 -17.84 -12.38 -14.20
CA LEU A 155 -17.38 -11.17 -14.90
C LEU A 155 -17.83 -9.91 -14.16
N TRP A 156 -19.09 -9.84 -13.75
CA TRP A 156 -19.64 -8.73 -12.99
C TRP A 156 -18.90 -8.56 -11.66
N PHE A 157 -18.74 -9.64 -10.89
CA PHE A 157 -18.07 -9.62 -9.60
C PHE A 157 -16.60 -9.18 -9.75
N GLY A 158 -15.87 -9.75 -10.70
CA GLY A 158 -14.49 -9.38 -11.00
C GLY A 158 -14.35 -7.91 -11.41
N GLY A 159 -15.20 -7.45 -12.33
CA GLY A 159 -15.22 -6.06 -12.78
C GLY A 159 -15.56 -5.07 -11.66
N ALA A 160 -16.59 -5.37 -10.87
CA ALA A 160 -16.99 -4.56 -9.71
C ALA A 160 -15.87 -4.50 -8.65
N CYS A 161 -15.23 -5.63 -8.33
CA CYS A 161 -14.09 -5.67 -7.42
C CYS A 161 -12.91 -4.83 -7.93
N MET A 162 -12.59 -4.92 -9.22
CA MET A 162 -11.52 -4.15 -9.84
C MET A 162 -11.80 -2.65 -9.81
N LEU A 163 -13.00 -2.22 -10.23
CA LEU A 163 -13.42 -0.82 -10.22
C LEU A 163 -13.46 -0.25 -8.80
N ASN A 164 -13.97 -1.01 -7.83
CA ASN A 164 -13.98 -0.61 -6.43
C ASN A 164 -12.56 -0.43 -5.88
N SER A 165 -11.64 -1.33 -6.22
CA SER A 165 -10.25 -1.26 -5.78
C SER A 165 -9.48 -0.09 -6.43
N LEU A 166 -9.79 0.26 -7.68
CA LEU A 166 -9.09 1.30 -8.44
C LEU A 166 -9.62 2.71 -8.19
N LEU A 167 -10.94 2.89 -8.03
CA LEU A 167 -11.56 4.21 -8.04
C LEU A 167 -12.14 4.60 -6.66
N LEU A 168 -12.71 3.63 -5.95
CA LEU A 168 -13.40 3.88 -4.68
C LEU A 168 -12.47 3.78 -3.47
N ALA A 169 -11.56 2.81 -3.43
CA ALA A 169 -10.63 2.64 -2.32
C ALA A 169 -9.66 3.84 -2.17
N PRO A 170 -9.05 4.38 -3.24
CA PRO A 170 -8.17 5.54 -3.14
C PRO A 170 -8.91 6.82 -2.72
N TRP A 171 -10.18 6.96 -3.11
CA TRP A 171 -11.00 8.08 -2.66
C TRP A 171 -11.30 8.03 -1.15
N ARG A 172 -11.55 6.83 -0.61
CA ARG A 172 -11.77 6.64 0.84
C ARG A 172 -10.51 6.97 1.64
N THR A 173 -9.33 6.59 1.13
CA THR A 173 -8.05 6.91 1.78
C THR A 173 -7.78 8.41 1.73
N LEU A 174 -8.01 9.09 0.60
CA LEU A 174 -7.94 10.56 0.49
C LEU A 174 -8.91 11.29 1.43
N LYS A 175 -10.12 10.76 1.61
CA LYS A 175 -11.12 11.33 2.52
C LYS A 175 -10.70 11.17 3.99
N ARG A 176 -10.14 10.02 4.37
CA ARG A 176 -9.60 9.76 5.71
C ARG A 176 -8.37 10.62 6.01
N ALA A 177 -7.48 10.77 5.03
CA ALA A 177 -6.28 11.60 5.10
C ALA A 177 -6.55 13.11 5.15
N GLY A 178 -7.82 13.56 5.11
CA GLY A 178 -8.20 14.97 5.21
C GLY A 178 -7.92 15.81 3.95
N VAL A 179 -7.31 15.24 2.91
CA VAL A 179 -6.92 15.93 1.66
C VAL A 179 -8.14 16.55 0.96
N VAL A 180 -9.29 15.89 1.03
CA VAL A 180 -10.55 16.36 0.42
C VAL A 180 -11.14 17.59 1.13
N LYS A 181 -10.85 17.78 2.44
CA LYS A 181 -11.24 18.99 3.18
C LYS A 181 -10.28 20.15 2.91
N ALA A 182 -8.98 19.88 2.80
CA ALA A 182 -7.98 20.90 2.46
C ALA A 182 -8.25 21.55 1.10
N ALA A 183 -8.66 20.77 0.09
CA ALA A 183 -9.04 21.27 -1.23
C ALA A 183 -10.40 22.03 -1.28
N LYS A 184 -11.10 22.19 -0.15
CA LYS A 184 -12.35 22.98 -0.04
C LYS A 184 -12.10 24.34 0.64
N GLY A 185 -10.90 24.56 1.19
CA GLY A 185 -10.51 25.79 1.89
C GLY A 185 -9.64 26.74 1.08
N GLU A 186 -9.45 26.48 -0.21
CA GLU A 186 -8.91 27.41 -1.21
C GLU A 186 -10.05 27.92 -2.09
#